data_AF-A0A4Q3IJI1-F1
#
_entry.id   AF-A0A4Q3IJI1-F1
#
_cell.length_a   1.000
_cell.length_b   1.000
_cell.length_c   1.000
_cell.angle_alpha   90.00
_cell.angle_beta   90.00
_cell.angle_gamma   90.00
#
_symmetry.space_group_name_H-M   'P 1'
#
loop_
_entity.id
_entity.type
_entity.pdbx_description
1 polymer ?
#
loop_
_entity_poly.entity_id
_entity_poly.type
_entity_poly.pdbx_seq_one_letter_code
_entity_poly.pdbx_strand_id
1 'polypeptide(L)' 'MSSGGLTLAVPSKGRLEEMTRKAFSSSRLTIARPGGARSYVGSIKNQPQVTVRFYPAAE' A
#
# COMPACT_ATOMS: atom_id res chain seq x y z
N MET A 1 -10.51 10.52 -20.63
CA MET A 1 -9.07 10.30 -20.40
C MET A 1 -8.94 9.01 -19.63
N SER A 2 -8.36 7.94 -20.19
CA SER A 2 -8.03 6.76 -19.40
C SER A 2 -6.87 7.11 -18.48
N SER A 3 -7.17 7.66 -17.30
CA SER A 3 -6.19 7.94 -16.27
C SER A 3 -5.71 6.61 -15.68
N GLY A 4 -4.65 6.04 -16.23
CA GLY A 4 -4.05 4.83 -15.70
C GLY A 4 -3.57 5.07 -14.27
N GLY A 5 -4.39 4.69 -13.29
CA GLY A 5 -4.01 4.72 -11.88
C GLY A 5 -2.93 3.69 -11.62
N LEU A 6 -1.93 4.06 -10.82
CA LEU A 6 -0.88 3.11 -10.41
C LEU A 6 -1.46 2.17 -9.35
N THR A 7 -1.37 0.87 -9.60
CA THR A 7 -1.65 -0.13 -8.56
C THR A 7 -0.34 -0.60 -7.95
N LEU A 8 -0.20 -0.45 -6.63
CA LEU A 8 0.97 -0.86 -5.87
C LEU A 8 0.62 -2.10 -5.03
N ALA A 9 1.27 -3.23 -5.32
CA ALA A 9 1.20 -4.40 -4.47
C ALA A 9 2.10 -4.21 -3.23
N VAL A 10 1.56 -4.51 -2.05
CA VAL A 10 2.26 -4.44 -0.76
C VAL A 10 2.02 -5.77 -0.03
N PRO A 11 3.04 -6.36 0.62
CA PRO A 11 2.85 -7.54 1.45
C PRO A 11 1.72 -7.33 2.47
N SER A 12 0.89 -8.33 2.72
CA SER A 12 -0.31 -8.18 3.55
C SER A 12 -0.01 -8.22 5.04
N LYS A 13 1.09 -8.87 5.45
CA LYS A 13 1.51 -9.10 6.84
C LYS A 13 2.98 -9.48 6.98
N GLY A 14 3.48 -9.45 8.22
CA GLY A 14 4.81 -9.93 8.62
C GLY A 14 5.93 -8.93 8.37
N ARG A 15 7.19 -9.37 8.54
CA ARG A 15 8.37 -8.49 8.51
C ARG A 15 8.53 -7.69 7.22
N LEU A 16 8.20 -8.30 6.07
CA LEU A 16 8.27 -7.61 4.77
C LEU A 16 7.24 -6.47 4.67
N GLU A 17 6.06 -6.64 5.27
CA GLU A 17 5.02 -5.61 5.33
C GLU A 17 5.48 -4.42 6.18
N GLU A 18 6.02 -4.71 7.37
CA GLU A 18 6.55 -3.71 8.29
C GLU A 18 7.69 -2.91 7.66
N MET A 19 8.64 -3.59 7.01
CA MET A 19 9.75 -2.96 6.30
C MET A 19 9.28 -2.08 5.14
N THR A 20 8.29 -2.56 4.37
CA THR A 20 7.69 -1.79 3.27
C THR A 20 7.07 -0.51 3.81
N ARG A 21 6.25 -0.60 4.87
CA ARG A 21 5.65 0.59 5.50
C ARG A 21 6.71 1.59 5.97
N LYS A 22 7.78 1.11 6.59
CA LYS A 22 8.87 1.95 7.09
C LYS A 22 9.58 2.68 5.94
N ALA A 23 9.92 1.99 4.86
CA ALA A 23 10.59 2.57 3.69
C ALA A 23 9.72 3.64 3.00
N PHE A 24 8.43 3.38 2.83
CA PHE A 24 7.50 4.37 2.25
C PHE A 24 7.30 5.57 3.18
N SER A 25 7.19 5.34 4.48
CA SER A 25 7.04 6.42 5.47
C SER A 25 8.28 7.32 5.53
N SER A 26 9.50 6.79 5.42
CA SER A 26 10.73 7.60 5.38
C SER A 26 10.77 8.56 4.18
N SER A 27 10.06 8.23 3.10
CA SER A 27 9.93 9.06 1.89
C SER A 27 8.69 9.96 1.91
N ARG A 28 8.02 10.11 3.05
CA ARG A 28 6.75 10.85 3.20
C ARG A 28 5.58 10.28 2.38
N LEU A 29 5.66 9.02 1.97
CA LEU A 29 4.64 8.29 1.20
C LEU A 29 3.87 7.32 2.10
N THR A 30 3.31 7.81 3.20
CA THR A 30 2.65 6.95 4.20
C THR A 30 1.51 6.13 3.59
N ILE A 31 1.65 4.80 3.64
CA ILE A 31 0.63 3.83 3.25
C ILE A 31 -0.41 3.70 4.36
N ALA A 32 -1.67 4.00 4.06
CA ALA A 32 -2.82 3.78 4.91
C ALA A 32 -3.55 2.49 4.50
N ARG A 33 -4.10 1.77 5.47
CA ARG A 33 -5.02 0.64 5.25
C ARG A 33 -6.35 0.93 5.96
N PRO A 34 -7.25 1.71 5.31
CA PRO A 34 -8.58 1.96 5.85
C PRO A 34 -9.29 0.61 6.06
N GLY A 35 -9.98 0.42 7.19
CA GLY A 35 -10.58 -0.87 7.55
C GLY A 35 -9.64 -1.85 8.27
N GLY A 36 -8.39 -1.43 8.56
CA GLY A 36 -7.45 -2.21 9.37
C GLY A 36 -6.96 -3.49 8.67
N ALA A 37 -6.46 -4.45 9.46
CA ALA A 37 -5.75 -5.61 8.95
C ALA A 37 -6.55 -6.48 7.96
N ARG A 38 -7.88 -6.42 8.00
CA ARG A 38 -8.80 -7.20 7.13
C ARG A 38 -9.05 -6.56 5.75
N SER A 39 -8.59 -5.32 5.52
CA SER A 39 -8.77 -4.66 4.23
C SER A 39 -7.71 -5.08 3.22
N TYR A 40 -8.15 -5.42 2.01
CA TYR A 40 -7.29 -5.75 0.87
C TYR A 40 -6.87 -4.54 0.05
N VAL A 41 -7.44 -3.36 0.36
CA VAL A 41 -7.20 -2.11 -0.36
C VAL A 41 -6.69 -1.05 0.61
N GLY A 42 -5.69 -0.30 0.18
CA GLY A 42 -5.13 0.84 0.89
C GLY A 42 -4.93 2.02 -0.04
N SER A 43 -4.33 3.07 0.52
CA SER A 43 -4.01 4.31 -0.18
C SER A 43 -2.68 4.86 0.28
N ILE A 44 -2.11 5.79 -0.48
CA ILE A 44 -0.99 6.60 -0.05
C ILE A 44 -1.48 8.02 0.18
N LYS A 45 -1.11 8.61 1.33
CA LYS A 45 -1.50 9.99 1.67
C LYS A 45 -1.04 10.96 0.56
N ASN A 46 -1.93 11.85 0.14
CA ASN A 46 -1.70 12.85 -0.93
C ASN A 46 -1.38 12.26 -2.31
N GLN A 47 -1.67 10.98 -2.55
CA GLN A 47 -1.47 10.32 -3.86
C GLN A 47 -2.78 9.62 -4.30
N PRO A 48 -3.83 10.38 -4.68
CA PRO A 48 -5.14 9.82 -5.02
C PRO A 48 -5.13 8.91 -6.25
N GLN A 49 -4.12 9.02 -7.11
CA GLN A 49 -3.93 8.19 -8.30
C GLN A 49 -3.28 6.83 -8.00
N VAL A 50 -2.89 6.56 -6.74
CA VAL A 50 -2.24 5.31 -6.33
C VAL A 50 -3.19 4.47 -5.48
N THR A 51 -3.53 3.28 -5.98
CA THR A 51 -4.28 2.27 -5.23
C THR A 51 -3.30 1.26 -4.66
N VAL A 52 -3.33 1.05 -3.33
CA VAL A 52 -2.52 0.00 -2.70
C VAL A 52 -3.35 -1.28 -2.60
N ARG A 53 -2.76 -2.42 -2.97
CA ARG A 53 -3.35 -3.75 -2.85
C ARG A 53 -2.49 -4.60 -1.94
N PHE A 54 -3.11 -5.25 -0.96
CA PHE A 54 -2.40 -6.09 0.01
C PHE A 54 -2.46 -7.57 -0.37
N TYR A 55 -1.30 -8.17 -0.60
CA TYR A 55 -1.14 -9.54 -1.11
C TYR A 55 -0.19 -10.36 -0.22
N PRO A 56 -0.36 -11.69 -0.09
CA PRO A 56 0.66 -12.55 0.51
C PRO A 56 2.02 -12.36 -0.18
N ALA A 57 3.13 -12.41 0.57
CA ALA A 57 4.47 -12.19 0.01
C ALA A 57 4.97 -13.30 -0.92
N ALA A 58 4.23 -14.42 -1.03
CA ALA A 58 4.55 -15.55 -1.89
C ALA A 58 3.80 -15.50 -3.24
N GLU A 59 3.01 -14.46 -3.47
CA GLU A 59 2.33 -14.17 -4.74
C GLU A 59 3.29 -13.41 -5.68
#